data_AF-A0A2X1QHV5-F1
#
_entry.id   AF-A0A2X1QHV5-F1
#
_cell.length_a   1.000
_cell.length_b   1.000
_cell.length_c   1.000
_cell.angle_alpha   90.00
_cell.angle_beta   90.00
_cell.angle_gamma   90.00
#
_symmetry.space_group_name_H-M   'P 1'
#
loop_
_entity.id
_entity.type
_entity.pdbx_description
1 polymer ?
#
loop_
_entity_poly.entity_id
_entity_poly.type
_entity_poly.pdbx_seq_one_letter_code
_entity_poly.pdbx_strand_id
1 'polypeptide(L)'
;MRDADYFSQKYSLTRTHSEVLHAATIVPPGRALDLGCSNGRNSLYLAANGFAVTAWDKNPMSVNNLESIRAASDWIICKRR
;
A
#
# COMPACT_ATOMS: atom_id res chain seq x y z
N MET A 1 -12.04 -0.03 10.49
CA MET A 1 -10.67 -0.47 10.17
C MET A 1 -10.78 -1.61 9.18
N ARG A 2 -10.01 -1.60 8.08
CA ARG A 2 -9.95 -2.73 7.15
C ARG A 2 -8.82 -3.65 7.61
N ASP A 3 -9.14 -4.92 7.86
CA ASP A 3 -8.20 -5.88 8.46
C ASP A 3 -6.98 -6.17 7.58
N ALA A 4 -5.90 -6.60 8.23
CA ALA A 4 -4.64 -7.02 7.62
C ALA A 4 -4.83 -8.04 6.49
N ASP A 5 -5.86 -8.88 6.60
CA ASP A 5 -6.11 -9.98 5.67
C ASP A 5 -7.01 -9.58 4.50
N TYR A 6 -7.52 -8.35 4.46
CA TYR A 6 -8.42 -7.88 3.38
C TYR A 6 -7.76 -7.95 2.01
N PHE A 7 -6.50 -7.51 1.90
CA PHE A 7 -5.77 -7.49 0.64
C PHE A 7 -5.21 -8.86 0.26
N SER A 8 -4.90 -9.69 1.26
CA SER A 8 -4.52 -11.09 1.02
C SER A 8 -5.67 -11.92 0.45
N GLN A 9 -6.86 -11.76 1.01
CA GLN A 9 -8.04 -12.50 0.54
C GLN A 9 -8.60 -11.94 -0.77
N LYS A 10 -8.57 -10.61 -0.98
CA LYS A 10 -9.16 -9.99 -2.18
C LYS A 10 -8.27 -10.03 -3.42
N TYR A 11 -6.95 -10.04 -3.26
CA TYR A 11 -6.00 -9.94 -4.38
C TYR A 11 -4.95 -11.05 -4.40
N SER A 12 -5.10 -12.11 -3.58
CA SER A 12 -4.11 -13.20 -3.45
C SER A 12 -2.69 -12.71 -3.13
N LEU A 13 -2.58 -11.58 -2.42
CA LEU A 13 -1.30 -10.99 -2.05
C LEU A 13 -0.77 -11.61 -0.75
N THR A 14 0.55 -11.73 -0.63
CA THR A 14 1.20 -12.11 0.63
C THR A 14 0.81 -11.14 1.74
N ARG A 15 0.60 -11.68 2.95
CA ARG A 15 0.15 -10.95 4.13
C ARG A 15 0.98 -9.69 4.35
N THR A 16 0.31 -8.59 4.72
CA THR A 16 0.98 -7.36 5.15
C THR A 16 1.96 -7.67 6.28
N HIS A 17 3.15 -7.06 6.24
CA HIS A 17 4.19 -7.37 7.23
C HIS A 17 3.73 -6.95 8.63
N SER A 18 3.99 -7.79 9.64
CA SER A 18 3.52 -7.57 11.02
C SER A 18 3.94 -6.22 11.61
N GLU A 19 5.12 -5.72 11.22
CA GLU A 19 5.60 -4.39 11.62
C GLU A 19 4.75 -3.24 11.08
N VAL A 20 4.18 -3.38 9.88
CA VAL A 20 3.33 -2.34 9.27
C VAL A 20 1.98 -2.30 9.98
N LEU A 21 1.47 -3.45 10.43
CA LEU A 21 0.26 -3.51 11.26
C LEU A 21 0.48 -2.81 12.60
N HIS A 22 1.62 -3.06 13.24
CA HIS A 22 1.96 -2.42 14.51
C HIS A 22 2.15 -0.90 14.34
N ALA A 23 2.88 -0.47 13.31
CA ALA A 23 3.11 0.94 13.02
C ALA A 23 1.80 1.71 12.76
N ALA A 24 0.82 1.09 12.08
CA ALA A 24 -0.49 1.70 11.84
C ALA A 24 -1.33 1.90 13.12
N THR A 25 -1.01 1.21 14.21
CA THR A 25 -1.67 1.41 15.52
C THR A 25 -1.04 2.53 16.36
N ILE A 26 0.21 2.89 16.06
CA ILE A 26 0.99 3.89 16.82
C ILE A 26 0.99 5.23 16.08
N VAL A 27 1.11 5.20 14.76
CA VAL A 27 1.23 6.40 13.93
C VAL A 27 -0.17 6.86 13.51
N PRO A 28 -0.57 8.12 13.79
CA PRO A 28 -1.84 8.64 13.34
C PRO A 28 -1.85 8.77 11.80
N PRO A 29 -3.04 8.69 11.16
CA PRO A 29 -3.17 8.83 9.71
C PRO A 29 -2.53 10.13 9.22
N GLY A 30 -1.60 10.00 8.27
CA GLY A 30 -0.82 11.11 7.76
C GLY A 30 -0.22 10.78 6.40
N ARG A 31 0.91 11.41 6.06
CA ARG A 31 1.63 11.14 4.82
C ARG A 31 2.66 10.02 5.04
N ALA A 32 2.63 9.00 4.20
CA ALA A 32 3.56 7.87 4.25
C ALA A 32 4.32 7.73 2.93
N LEU A 33 5.58 7.29 2.99
CA LEU A 33 6.43 7.00 1.83
C LEU A 33 6.85 5.54 1.89
N ASP A 34 6.45 4.76 0.89
CA ASP A 34 6.80 3.34 0.75
C ASP A 34 7.90 3.19 -0.33
N LEU A 35 9.11 2.85 0.10
CA LEU A 35 10.28 2.68 -0.78
C LEU A 35 10.48 1.19 -1.07
N GLY A 36 10.28 0.79 -2.32
CA GLY A 36 10.29 -0.63 -2.73
C GLY A 36 8.94 -1.30 -2.51
N CYS A 37 7.85 -0.64 -2.92
CA CYS A 37 6.49 -1.08 -2.63
C CYS A 37 6.12 -2.42 -3.29
N SER A 38 6.88 -2.89 -4.28
CA SER A 38 6.59 -4.07 -5.10
C SER A 38 5.14 -4.03 -5.57
N ASN A 39 4.36 -5.10 -5.36
CA ASN A 39 2.93 -5.14 -5.70
C ASN A 39 2.03 -4.36 -4.73
N GLY A 40 2.58 -3.60 -3.79
CA GLY A 40 1.86 -2.56 -3.05
C GLY A 40 1.08 -3.03 -1.84
N ARG A 41 1.33 -4.24 -1.31
CA ARG A 41 0.59 -4.78 -0.15
C ARG A 41 0.58 -3.83 1.05
N ASN A 42 1.72 -3.22 1.35
CA ASN A 42 1.89 -2.30 2.49
C ASN A 42 1.26 -0.94 2.17
N SER A 43 1.57 -0.39 0.98
CA SER A 43 0.97 0.85 0.48
C SER A 43 -0.56 0.81 0.49
N LEU A 44 -1.16 -0.28 0.00
CA LEU A 44 -2.61 -0.48 -0.05
C LEU A 44 -3.21 -0.57 1.34
N TYR A 45 -2.57 -1.29 2.25
CA TYR A 45 -3.02 -1.38 3.63
C TYR A 45 -2.97 -0.02 4.35
N LEU A 46 -1.87 0.72 4.21
CA LEU A 46 -1.72 2.02 4.84
C LEU A 46 -2.79 2.99 4.34
N ALA A 47 -2.98 3.08 3.03
CA ALA A 47 -3.93 4.07 2.54
C ALA A 47 -5.40 3.62 2.62
N ALA A 48 -5.67 2.31 2.76
CA ALA A 48 -6.97 1.82 3.24
C ALA A 48 -7.30 2.23 4.69
N ASN A 49 -6.27 2.48 5.50
CA ASN A 49 -6.35 2.99 6.87
C ASN A 49 -6.27 4.54 6.93
N GLY A 50 -6.41 5.23 5.79
CA GLY A 50 -6.54 6.68 5.74
C GLY A 50 -5.22 7.45 5.60
N PHE A 51 -4.11 6.77 5.32
CA PHE A 51 -2.84 7.43 5.03
C PHE A 51 -2.78 7.90 3.58
N ALA A 52 -2.15 9.05 3.34
CA ALA A 52 -1.77 9.49 2.00
C ALA A 52 -0.41 8.87 1.64
N VAL A 53 -0.42 7.76 0.90
CA VAL A 53 0.81 7.00 0.61
C VAL A 53 1.39 7.40 -0.74
N THR A 54 2.69 7.70 -0.74
CA THR A 54 3.52 7.77 -1.95
C THR A 54 4.33 6.48 -2.06
N ALA A 55 4.15 5.72 -3.14
CA ALA A 55 4.81 4.45 -3.36
C ALA A 55 5.85 4.56 -4.48
N TRP A 56 7.11 4.18 -4.19
CA TRP A 56 8.22 4.17 -5.15
C TRP A 56 8.68 2.75 -5.42
N ASP A 57 8.82 2.40 -6.70
CA ASP A 57 9.44 1.15 -7.10
C ASP A 57 10.25 1.31 -8.40
N LYS A 58 11.25 0.45 -8.56
CA LYS A 58 12.09 0.36 -9.77
C LYS A 58 11.46 -0.56 -10.82
N ASN A 59 10.68 -1.55 -10.41
CA ASN A 59 10.08 -2.53 -11.29
C ASN A 59 8.88 -1.94 -12.03
N PRO A 60 8.93 -1.82 -13.37
CA PRO A 60 7.85 -1.21 -14.14
C PRO A 60 6.53 -2.00 -14.07
N MET A 61 6.58 -3.34 -13.95
CA MET A 61 5.37 -4.15 -13.86
C MET A 61 4.63 -3.95 -12.54
N SER A 62 5.39 -3.87 -11.44
CA SER A 62 4.84 -3.62 -10.10
C SER A 62 4.16 -2.25 -10.02
N VAL A 63 4.80 -1.21 -10.57
CA VAL A 63 4.20 0.14 -10.68
C VAL A 63 2.91 0.11 -11.51
N ASN A 64 2.89 -0.61 -12.63
CA ASN A 64 1.71 -0.67 -13.50
C ASN A 64 0.53 -1.40 -12.82
N ASN A 65 0.81 -2.42 -12.03
CA ASN A 65 -0.21 -3.09 -11.23
C ASN A 65 -0.75 -2.18 -10.12
N LEU A 66 0.12 -1.42 -9.44
CA LEU A 66 -0.30 -0.41 -8.46
C LEU A 66 -1.15 0.70 -9.09
N GLU A 67 -0.74 1.21 -10.25
CA GLU A 67 -1.48 2.25 -10.98
C GLU A 67 -2.87 1.75 -11.39
N SER A 68 -2.98 0.47 -11.77
CA SER A 68 -4.28 -0.17 -12.06
C SER A 68 -5.19 -0.21 -10.81
N ILE A 69 -4.62 -0.47 -9.63
CA ILE A 69 -5.36 -0.48 -8.36
C ILE A 69 -5.65 0.95 -7.88
N ARG A 70 -4.74 1.90 -8.11
CA ARG A 70 -4.93 3.33 -7.87
C ARG A 70 -6.07 3.90 -8.71
N ALA A 71 -6.22 3.49 -9.97
CA ALA A 71 -7.34 3.95 -10.79
C ALA A 71 -8.70 3.59 -10.17
N ALA A 72 -8.76 2.57 -9.31
CA ALA A 72 -9.93 2.20 -8.53
C ALA A 72 -10.00 2.89 -7.15
N SER A 73 -9.02 3.74 -6.79
CA SER A 73 -8.79 4.23 -5.42
C SER A 73 -7.87 5.47 -5.40
N ASP A 74 -8.44 6.68 -5.32
CA ASP A 74 -7.75 7.99 -5.38
C ASP A 74 -6.75 8.29 -4.24
N TRP A 75 -6.53 7.34 -3.32
CA TRP A 75 -5.79 7.55 -2.07
C TRP A 75 -4.31 7.12 -2.11
N ILE A 76 -3.82 6.58 -3.24
CA ILE A 76 -2.40 6.23 -3.46
C ILE A 76 -1.80 7.06 -4.60
N ILE A 77 -0.58 7.54 -4.40
CA ILE A 77 0.25 8.11 -5.46
C ILE A 77 1.41 7.15 -5.72
N CYS A 78 1.42 6.46 -6.87
CA CYS A 78 2.60 5.70 -7.27
C CYS A 78 3.50 6.58 -8.14
N LYS A 79 4.82 6.47 -7.94
CA LYS A 79 5.82 7.16 -8.75
C LYS A 79 6.92 6.18 -9.10
N ARG A 80 7.33 6.21 -10.35
CA ARG A 80 8.50 5.48 -10.85
C ARG A 80 9.75 6.36 -10.68
N ARG A 81 10.88 5.74 -10.35
CA ARG A 81 12.20 6.38 -10.45
C ARG A 81 12.72 6.33 -11.88
#